data_AF-A0A7X3RGI6-F1
#
_entry.id   AF-A0A7X3RGI6-F1
#
_cell.length_a   1.000
_cell.length_b   1.000
_cell.length_c   1.000
_cell.angle_alpha   90.00
_cell.angle_beta   90.00
_cell.angle_gamma   90.00
#
_symmetry.space_group_name_H-M   'P 1'
#
loop_
_entity.id
_entity.type
_entity.pdbx_description
1 polymer ?
#
loop_
_entity_poly.entity_id
_entity_poly.type
_entity_poly.pdbx_seq_one_letter_code
_entity_poly.pdbx_strand_id
1 'polypeptide(L)' 'EHGADYMMTGEINTIEDREGGDQVVFYQTDLTLTNIETNEKVWIGQKKIKKFIGRSKFKM' A
#
# COMPACT_ATOMS: atom_id res chain seq x y z
N GLU A 1 0.71 -3.73 33.31
CA GLU A 1 0.88 -2.99 32.04
C GLU A 1 1.06 -4.04 30.96
N HIS A 2 0.18 -4.11 29.98
CA HIS A 2 0.38 -5.00 28.83
C HIS A 2 0.88 -4.13 27.68
N GLY A 3 2.13 -4.35 27.28
CA GLY A 3 2.73 -3.72 26.10
C GLY A 3 2.14 -4.29 24.81
N ALA A 4 2.57 -3.75 23.68
CA ALA A 4 2.22 -4.37 22.39
C ALA A 4 3.04 -5.65 22.19
N ASP A 5 2.39 -6.73 21.74
CA ASP A 5 3.06 -8.01 21.43
C ASP A 5 3.68 -8.01 20.02
N TYR A 6 3.09 -7.24 19.10
CA TYR A 6 3.51 -7.16 17.70
C TYR A 6 3.59 -5.71 17.20
N MET A 7 4.54 -5.45 16.32
CA MET A 7 4.70 -4.20 15.59
C MET A 7 4.45 -4.43 14.10
N MET A 8 3.52 -3.67 13.51
CA MET A 8 3.33 -3.64 12.06
C MET A 8 4.09 -2.46 11.46
N THR A 9 4.96 -2.72 10.50
CA THR A 9 5.73 -1.73 9.74
C THR A 9 5.50 -1.90 8.26
N GLY A 10 5.68 -0.85 7.46
CA GLY A 10 5.49 -0.95 6.03
C GLY A 10 5.64 0.36 5.27
N GLU A 11 5.52 0.27 3.95
CA GLU A 11 5.56 1.41 3.06
C GLU A 11 4.39 1.38 2.07
N ILE A 12 4.02 2.58 1.62
CA ILE A 12 3.01 2.77 0.58
C ILE A 12 3.66 3.54 -0.56
N ASN A 13 3.83 2.85 -1.68
CA ASN A 13 4.31 3.44 -2.92
C ASN A 13 3.15 3.83 -3.82
N THR A 14 3.25 5.03 -4.39
CA THR A 14 2.35 5.48 -5.45
C THR A 14 3.12 5.50 -6.76
N ILE A 15 2.64 4.76 -7.74
CA ILE A 15 3.20 4.72 -9.09
C ILE A 15 2.17 5.34 -10.02
N GLU A 16 2.49 6.52 -10.53
CA GLU A 16 1.66 7.20 -11.54
C GLU A 16 2.12 6.78 -12.93
N ASP A 17 1.19 6.32 -13.74
CA ASP A 17 1.39 6.01 -15.15
C ASP A 17 0.47 6.90 -15.98
N ARG A 18 1.04 7.63 -16.93
CA ARG A 18 0.32 8.58 -17.79
C ARG A 18 0.66 8.28 -19.24
N GLU A 19 -0.34 7.86 -19.98
CA GLU A 19 -0.25 7.67 -21.43
C GLU A 19 -1.29 8.57 -22.10
N GLY A 20 -0.83 9.62 -22.78
CA GLY A 20 -1.70 10.61 -23.43
C GLY A 20 -2.64 11.32 -22.45
N GLY A 21 -3.95 11.16 -22.65
CA GLY A 21 -5.01 11.77 -21.84
C GLY A 21 -5.50 10.91 -20.67
N ASP A 22 -5.02 9.66 -20.58
CA ASP A 22 -5.41 8.69 -19.57
C ASP A 22 -4.36 8.62 -18.46
N GLN A 23 -4.82 8.59 -17.21
CA GLN A 23 -3.97 8.46 -16.04
C GLN A 23 -4.37 7.21 -15.25
N VAL A 24 -3.38 6.39 -14.90
CA VAL A 24 -3.54 5.25 -14.01
C VAL A 24 -2.65 5.46 -12.81
N VAL A 25 -3.19 5.26 -11.62
CA VAL A 25 -2.45 5.33 -10.36
C VAL A 25 -2.44 3.93 -9.74
N PHE A 26 -1.26 3.40 -9.49
CA PHE A 26 -1.08 2.17 -8.74
C PHE A 26 -0.64 2.51 -7.32
N TYR A 27 -1.30 1.90 -6.35
CA TYR A 27 -0.84 1.89 -4.97
C TYR A 27 -0.27 0.51 -4.68
N GLN A 28 0.98 0.46 -4.25
CA GLN A 28 1.60 -0.75 -3.73
C GLN A 28 1.82 -0.55 -2.24
N THR A 29 1.32 -1.49 -1.44
CA THR A 29 1.53 -1.52 0.00
C THR A 29 2.33 -2.76 0.34
N ASP A 30 3.43 -2.55 1.04
CA ASP A 30 4.29 -3.59 1.60
C ASP A 30 4.21 -3.49 3.13
N LEU A 31 3.79 -4.58 3.79
CA LEU A 31 3.60 -4.64 5.24
C LEU A 31 4.38 -5.82 5.82
N THR A 32 4.91 -5.61 7.01
CA THR A 32 5.60 -6.61 7.83
C THR A 32 5.04 -6.56 9.24
N LEU A 33 4.79 -7.73 9.84
CA LEU A 33 4.45 -7.87 11.24
C LEU A 33 5.62 -8.53 11.97
N THR A 34 6.10 -7.89 13.02
CA THR A 34 7.24 -8.35 13.83
C THR A 34 6.80 -8.61 15.26
N ASN A 35 7.17 -9.76 15.82
CA ASN A 35 7.03 -10.01 17.25
C ASN A 35 8.06 -9.14 18.00
N ILE A 36 7.60 -8.33 18.95
CA ILE A 36 8.45 -7.35 19.64
C ILE A 36 9.42 -8.03 20.61
N GLU A 37 9.03 -9.15 21.21
CA GLU A 37 9.86 -9.88 22.17
C GLU A 37 10.99 -10.65 21.48
N THR A 38 10.67 -11.38 20.40
CA THR A 38 11.63 -12.23 19.69
C THR A 38 12.36 -11.52 18.55
N ASN A 39 11.90 -10.33 18.14
CA ASN A 39 12.35 -9.61 16.93
C ASN A 39 12.18 -10.40 15.63
N GLU A 40 11.28 -11.39 15.62
CA GLU A 40 11.02 -12.22 14.44
C GLU A 40 9.92 -11.63 13.57
N LYS A 41 10.13 -11.66 12.25
CA LYS A 41 9.09 -11.33 11.27
C LYS A 41 8.14 -12.51 11.14
N VAL A 42 6.94 -12.37 11.72
CA VAL A 42 5.93 -13.44 11.74
C VAL A 42 5.02 -13.41 10.52
N TRP A 43 4.94 -12.27 9.83
CA TRP A 43 4.15 -12.12 8.62
C TRP A 43 4.72 -11.04 7.70
N ILE A 44 4.62 -11.28 6.40
CA ILE A 44 5.00 -10.35 5.34
C ILE A 44 3.90 -10.39 4.28
N GLY A 45 3.38 -9.24 3.90
CA GLY A 45 2.35 -9.12 2.89
C GLY A 45 2.61 -7.96 1.94
N GLN A 46 2.36 -8.20 0.66
CA GLN A 46 2.39 -7.19 -0.38
C GLN A 46 1.03 -7.15 -1.05
N LYS A 47 0.53 -5.94 -1.32
CA LYS A 47 -0.71 -5.75 -2.06
C LYS A 47 -0.57 -4.62 -3.07
N LYS A 48 -0.94 -4.89 -4.32
CA LYS A 48 -1.03 -3.89 -5.38
C LYS A 48 -2.49 -3.61 -5.70
N ILE A 49 -2.85 -2.33 -5.69
CA ILE A 49 -4.18 -1.83 -6.01
C ILE A 49 -4.06 -0.91 -7.22
N LYS A 50 -4.68 -1.30 -8.33
CA LYS A 50 -4.75 -0.47 -9.55
C LYS A 50 -5.98 0.44 -9.49
N LYS A 51 -5.78 1.75 -9.56
CA LYS A 51 -6.83 2.74 -9.69
C LYS A 51 -6.74 3.40 -11.06
N PHE A 52 -7.73 3.17 -11.91
CA PHE A 52 -7.87 3.92 -13.15
C PHE A 52 -8.44 5.30 -12.84
N ILE A 53 -7.71 6.35 -13.22
CA ILE A 53 -8.20 7.73 -13.20
C ILE A 53 -8.43 8.14 -14.65
N GLY A 54 -9.41 7.49 -15.29
CA GLY A 54 -9.93 7.97 -16.57
C GLY A 54 -10.62 9.32 -16.32
N ARG A 55 -10.34 10.32 -17.16
CA ARG A 55 -11.13 11.57 -17.18
C ARG A 55 -12.55 11.21 -17.60
N SER A 56 -13.42 10.87 -16.65
CA SER A 56 -14.85 11.10 -16.80
C SER A 56 -14.99 12.58 -17.13
N LYS A 57 -15.27 12.89 -18.40
CA LYS A 57 -15.81 14.20 -18.77
C LYS A 57 -17.12 14.32 -18.00
N PHE A 58 -17.05 14.85 -16.78
CA PHE A 58 -18.21 15.23 -16.02
C PHE A 58 -18.84 16.40 -16.81
N LYS A 59 -19.74 16.07 -17.73
CA LYS A 59 -20.66 17.03 -18.32
C LYS A 59 -21.77 17.21 -17.29
N MET A 60 -21.77 18.33 -16.58
CA MET A 60 -23.03 18.96 -16.16
C MET A 60 -23.71 19.57 -17.38
#